data_AF-A0AAD5W3J0-F1
#
_entry.id   AF-A0AAD5W3J0-F1
#
_cell.length_a   1.000
_cell.length_b   1.000
_cell.length_c   1.000
_cell.angle_alpha   90.00
_cell.angle_beta   90.00
_cell.angle_gamma   90.00
#
_symmetry.space_group_name_H-M   'P 1'
#
loop_
_entity.id
_entity.type
_entity.pdbx_description
1 polymer ?
#
loop_
_entity_poly.entity_id
_entity_poly.type
_entity_poly.pdbx_seq_one_letter_code
_entity_poly.pdbx_strand_id
1 'polypeptide(L)'
;MCGLVASASHTTPNSPRSPSFPAGSIQPEVLWRDDNFTVYREKANPVSSKGHLIIAFNLHVPSIYTLSSTDLPLLVNVRNLATRLLTSLLPDMMPASPSTALPPQQSNPMFRIGFITPPFKDNKIPVTDHLHAHAYILPADLMGWWRGLAYGPMAWYAIDDLIAEIRETVSNNRVKSGYQNRTRAPIDLVPSAGARMGTPNGVETTEPGLAPPLESLEEGQPSPLSLSRTSSFLEPQSQIPQLQV
;
A
#
# COMPACT_ATOMS: atom_id res chain seq x y z
N MET A 1 -1.64 -4.78 21.03
CA MET A 1 -0.98 -6.03 20.58
C MET A 1 -1.97 -7.17 20.70
N CYS A 2 -2.39 -7.77 19.59
CA CYS A 2 -3.36 -8.86 19.57
C CYS A 2 -2.75 -10.15 20.16
N GLY A 3 -3.55 -10.98 20.86
CA GLY A 3 -3.06 -12.08 21.70
C GLY A 3 -2.21 -13.15 20.99
N LEU A 4 -2.37 -13.34 19.69
CA LEU A 4 -1.51 -14.25 18.89
C LEU A 4 -0.12 -13.69 18.62
N VAL A 5 0.00 -12.36 18.52
CA VAL A 5 1.29 -11.66 18.41
C VAL A 5 1.99 -11.66 19.77
N ALA A 6 1.23 -11.48 20.86
CA ALA A 6 1.76 -11.48 22.24
C ALA A 6 2.19 -12.87 22.74
N SER A 7 1.54 -13.95 22.27
CA SER A 7 1.97 -15.32 22.60
C SER A 7 3.23 -15.74 21.83
N ALA A 8 3.54 -15.06 20.72
CA ALA A 8 4.70 -15.32 19.87
C ALA A 8 5.89 -14.39 20.12
N SER A 9 5.71 -13.27 20.84
CA SER A 9 6.77 -12.30 21.16
C SER A 9 7.85 -12.82 22.12
N HIS A 10 7.67 -14.01 22.70
CA HIS A 10 8.70 -14.69 23.49
C HIS A 10 9.64 -15.59 22.68
N THR A 11 9.55 -15.58 21.36
CA THR A 11 10.35 -16.45 20.48
C THR A 11 11.37 -15.64 19.70
N THR A 12 12.64 -16.02 19.80
CA THR A 12 13.75 -15.36 19.09
C THR A 12 13.52 -15.37 17.56
N PRO A 13 13.79 -14.26 16.86
CA PRO A 13 13.80 -14.26 15.40
C PRO A 13 14.82 -15.29 14.90
N ASN A 14 14.46 -16.10 13.90
CA ASN A 14 15.35 -17.02 13.18
C ASN A 14 15.79 -18.34 13.86
N SER A 15 15.08 -18.87 14.87
CA SER A 15 15.36 -20.25 15.29
C SER A 15 14.69 -21.25 14.32
N PRO A 16 15.44 -22.15 13.65
CA PRO A 16 14.89 -23.18 12.78
C PRO A 16 14.30 -24.29 13.65
N ARG A 17 13.19 -24.01 14.32
CA ARG A 17 12.41 -25.04 14.98
C ARG A 17 11.26 -25.34 14.05
N SER A 18 11.34 -26.43 13.31
CA SER A 18 10.17 -27.03 12.69
C SER A 18 9.18 -27.32 13.82
N PRO A 19 8.07 -26.57 13.95
CA PRO A 19 7.11 -26.89 14.99
C PRO A 19 6.50 -28.26 14.66
N SER A 20 6.83 -29.29 15.43
CA SER A 20 6.21 -30.61 15.28
C SER A 20 4.80 -30.55 15.83
N PHE A 21 3.84 -30.25 14.96
CA PHE A 21 2.42 -30.30 15.30
C PHE A 21 1.92 -31.74 15.21
N PRO A 22 1.13 -32.22 16.18
CA PRO A 22 0.47 -33.52 16.06
C PRO A 22 -0.45 -33.52 14.83
N ALA A 23 -0.50 -34.65 14.12
CA ALA A 23 -1.40 -34.84 12.99
C ALA A 23 -2.85 -34.59 13.45
N GLY A 24 -3.55 -33.65 12.80
CA GLY A 24 -4.90 -33.22 13.20
C GLY A 24 -4.96 -31.97 14.07
N SER A 25 -3.83 -31.32 14.41
CA SER A 25 -3.86 -30.02 15.08
C SER A 25 -4.50 -28.94 14.19
N ILE A 26 -5.52 -28.28 14.73
CA ILE A 26 -6.18 -27.10 14.14
C ILE A 26 -5.40 -25.81 14.42
N GLN A 27 -4.26 -25.88 15.11
CA GLN A 27 -3.46 -24.69 15.40
C GLN A 27 -2.84 -24.11 14.11
N PRO A 28 -2.80 -22.77 14.00
CA PRO A 28 -2.10 -22.10 12.92
C PRO A 28 -0.63 -22.54 12.86
N GLU A 29 -0.19 -23.00 11.69
CA GLU A 29 1.21 -23.38 11.48
C GLU A 29 1.97 -22.17 10.93
N VAL A 30 2.88 -21.61 11.72
CA VAL A 30 3.70 -20.46 11.29
C VAL A 30 4.75 -20.93 10.29
N LEU A 31 4.68 -20.41 9.07
CA LEU A 31 5.61 -20.74 7.98
C LEU A 31 6.74 -19.72 7.84
N TRP A 32 6.46 -18.47 8.21
CA TRP A 32 7.42 -17.38 8.11
C TRP A 32 7.19 -16.33 9.19
N ARG A 33 8.28 -15.75 9.68
CA ARG A 33 8.25 -14.62 10.59
C ARG A 33 9.49 -13.77 10.37
N ASP A 34 9.29 -12.48 10.15
CA ASP A 34 10.33 -11.46 10.14
C ASP A 34 9.82 -10.22 10.89
N ASP A 35 10.51 -9.09 10.75
CA ASP A 35 10.14 -7.83 11.40
C ASP A 35 8.83 -7.24 10.85
N ASN A 36 8.50 -7.49 9.58
CA ASN A 36 7.36 -6.91 8.88
C ASN A 36 6.11 -7.81 8.92
N PHE A 37 6.30 -9.13 8.86
CA PHE A 37 5.23 -10.10 8.64
C PHE A 37 5.32 -11.32 9.54
N THR A 38 4.15 -11.81 9.91
CA THR A 38 3.96 -13.18 10.38
C THR A 38 3.05 -13.91 9.39
N VAL A 39 3.55 -14.99 8.79
CA VAL A 39 2.78 -15.82 7.87
C VAL A 39 2.49 -17.16 8.49
N TYR A 40 1.23 -17.56 8.48
CA TYR A 40 0.81 -18.87 8.92
C TYR A 40 -0.15 -19.52 7.94
N ARG A 41 -0.15 -20.85 7.93
CA ARG A 41 -1.12 -21.67 7.21
C ARG A 41 -2.39 -21.79 8.04
N GLU A 42 -3.51 -21.43 7.43
CA GLU A 42 -4.84 -21.60 8.02
C GLU A 42 -5.26 -23.08 7.90
N LYS A 43 -5.52 -23.73 9.04
CA LYS A 43 -5.91 -25.15 9.12
C LYS A 43 -7.31 -25.35 9.67
N ALA A 44 -7.84 -24.41 10.44
CA ALA A 44 -9.14 -24.55 11.07
C ALA A 44 -10.28 -24.17 10.10
N ASN A 45 -10.09 -23.10 9.33
CA ASN A 45 -11.08 -22.60 8.37
C ASN A 45 -10.40 -22.17 7.05
N PRO A 46 -9.70 -23.06 6.33
CA PRO A 46 -9.11 -22.72 5.04
C PRO A 46 -10.20 -22.43 4.01
N VAL A 47 -9.93 -21.52 3.04
CA VAL A 47 -10.82 -21.32 1.88
C VAL A 47 -10.55 -22.30 0.74
N SER A 48 -9.41 -23.00 0.77
CA SER A 48 -8.96 -23.92 -0.27
C SER A 48 -8.40 -25.19 0.36
N SER A 49 -8.76 -26.35 -0.19
CA SER A 49 -8.20 -27.65 0.17
C SER A 49 -6.71 -27.79 -0.18
N LYS A 50 -6.21 -26.99 -1.13
CA LYS A 50 -4.80 -27.03 -1.57
C LYS A 50 -3.88 -26.15 -0.74
N GLY A 51 -4.40 -25.08 -0.15
CA GLY A 51 -3.63 -24.23 0.74
C GLY A 51 -4.24 -22.84 0.90
N HIS A 52 -4.21 -22.34 2.13
CA HIS A 52 -4.62 -20.99 2.51
C HIS A 52 -3.64 -20.45 3.54
N LEU A 53 -3.03 -19.31 3.23
CA LEU A 53 -2.09 -18.58 4.05
C LEU A 53 -2.70 -17.25 4.47
N ILE A 54 -2.40 -16.85 5.70
CA ILE A 54 -2.68 -15.53 6.24
C ILE A 54 -1.34 -14.84 6.47
N ILE A 55 -1.19 -13.64 5.90
CA ILE A 55 -0.01 -12.79 6.05
C ILE A 55 -0.43 -11.61 6.91
N ALA A 56 -0.11 -11.69 8.21
CA ALA A 56 -0.38 -10.62 9.15
C ALA A 56 0.78 -9.61 9.15
N PHE A 57 0.45 -8.33 9.09
CA PHE A 57 1.41 -7.25 9.24
C PHE A 57 1.73 -7.11 10.73
N ASN A 58 3.02 -7.13 11.09
CA ASN A 58 3.43 -6.89 12.47
C ASN A 58 3.25 -5.41 12.85
N LEU A 59 3.34 -4.51 11.87
CA LEU A 59 2.95 -3.11 11.99
C LEU A 59 1.41 -2.97 11.99
N HIS A 60 0.91 -2.00 12.75
CA HIS A 60 -0.52 -1.66 12.69
C HIS A 60 -0.84 -0.88 11.40
N VAL A 61 -1.44 -1.58 10.44
CA VAL A 61 -2.03 -1.00 9.24
C VAL A 61 -3.54 -1.27 9.32
N PRO A 62 -4.41 -0.26 9.50
CA PRO A 62 -5.83 -0.50 9.76
C PRO A 62 -6.60 -0.95 8.51
N SER A 63 -6.21 -0.50 7.31
CA SER A 63 -6.88 -0.88 6.06
C SER A 63 -5.98 -0.65 4.85
N ILE A 64 -6.42 -1.07 3.66
CA ILE A 64 -5.71 -0.75 2.42
C ILE A 64 -5.67 0.76 2.13
N TYR A 65 -6.61 1.54 2.66
CA TYR A 65 -6.72 2.98 2.41
C TYR A 65 -5.67 3.82 3.12
N THR A 66 -4.92 3.22 4.06
CA THR A 66 -3.78 3.88 4.70
C THR A 66 -2.46 3.61 4.00
N LEU A 67 -2.46 2.76 2.97
CA LEU A 67 -1.26 2.45 2.19
C LEU A 67 -1.01 3.55 1.16
N SER A 68 0.27 3.88 0.97
CA SER A 68 0.72 4.90 0.04
C SER A 68 1.87 4.40 -0.82
N SER A 69 2.46 5.27 -1.65
CA SER A 69 3.58 4.90 -2.51
C SER A 69 4.83 4.45 -1.76
N THR A 70 5.04 4.91 -0.53
CA THR A 70 6.15 4.44 0.31
C THR A 70 6.01 2.98 0.70
N ASP A 71 4.79 2.44 0.64
CA ASP A 71 4.46 1.06 1.04
C ASP A 71 4.49 0.08 -0.15
N LEU A 72 4.76 0.55 -1.38
CA LEU A 72 4.89 -0.31 -2.54
C LEU A 72 5.92 -1.44 -2.38
N PRO A 73 7.12 -1.22 -1.80
CA PRO A 73 8.07 -2.31 -1.54
C PRO A 73 7.49 -3.36 -0.60
N LEU A 74 6.71 -2.93 0.41
CA LEU A 74 6.06 -3.82 1.36
C LEU A 74 5.03 -4.72 0.66
N LEU A 75 4.18 -4.16 -0.21
CA LEU A 75 3.20 -4.91 -1.00
C LEU A 75 3.85 -5.89 -1.99
N VAL A 76 4.93 -5.48 -2.65
CA VAL A 76 5.69 -6.37 -3.53
C VAL A 76 6.27 -7.54 -2.74
N ASN A 77 6.76 -7.30 -1.52
CA ASN A 77 7.25 -8.35 -0.63
C ASN A 77 6.14 -9.32 -0.22
N VAL A 78 4.94 -8.84 0.13
CA VAL A 78 3.77 -9.71 0.40
C VAL A 78 3.49 -10.63 -0.79
N ARG A 79 3.43 -10.08 -2.01
CA ARG A 79 3.18 -10.87 -3.23
C ARG A 79 4.24 -11.95 -3.45
N ASN A 80 5.51 -11.58 -3.35
CA ASN A 80 6.62 -12.50 -3.59
C ASN A 80 6.68 -13.58 -2.50
N LEU A 81 6.49 -13.21 -1.24
CA LEU A 81 6.45 -14.12 -0.10
C LEU A 81 5.29 -15.11 -0.22
N ALA A 82 4.09 -14.62 -0.50
CA ALA A 82 2.90 -15.43 -0.73
C ALA A 82 3.14 -16.45 -1.86
N THR A 83 3.62 -15.98 -3.02
CA THR A 83 3.89 -16.83 -4.18
C THR A 83 4.90 -17.92 -3.84
N ARG A 84 6.02 -17.57 -3.19
CA ARG A 84 7.05 -18.53 -2.78
C ARG A 84 6.50 -19.60 -1.84
N LEU A 85 5.74 -19.19 -0.82
CA LEU A 85 5.18 -20.11 0.16
C LEU A 85 4.08 -20.99 -0.44
N LEU A 86 3.18 -20.44 -1.27
CA LEU A 86 2.16 -21.22 -1.97
C LEU A 86 2.79 -22.25 -2.93
N THR A 87 3.84 -21.89 -3.66
CA THR A 87 4.58 -22.83 -4.51
C THR A 87 5.15 -23.99 -3.69
N SER A 88 5.68 -23.73 -2.49
CA SER A 88 6.22 -24.79 -1.62
C SER A 88 5.15 -25.74 -1.06
N LEU A 89 3.87 -25.37 -1.11
CA LEU A 89 2.75 -26.23 -0.70
C LEU A 89 2.24 -27.14 -1.82
N LEU A 90 2.59 -26.86 -3.07
CA LEU A 90 2.21 -27.72 -4.17
C LEU A 90 3.03 -29.02 -4.06
N PRO A 91 2.39 -30.20 -4.15
CA PRO A 91 3.13 -31.44 -4.29
C PRO A 91 4.02 -31.34 -5.53
N ASP A 92 5.25 -31.85 -5.43
CA ASP A 92 6.26 -31.84 -6.48
C ASP A 92 5.78 -32.69 -7.67
N MET A 93 4.87 -32.12 -8.46
CA MET A 93 4.28 -32.77 -9.61
C MET A 93 5.21 -32.53 -10.79
N MET A 94 6.12 -33.48 -10.98
CA MET A 94 6.93 -33.78 -12.19
C MET A 94 8.36 -33.21 -12.26
N PRO A 95 9.27 -33.92 -12.96
CA PRO A 95 10.67 -33.52 -13.10
C PRO A 95 10.78 -32.24 -13.93
N ALA A 96 11.63 -31.32 -13.48
CA ALA A 96 11.96 -30.09 -14.20
C ALA A 96 12.53 -30.40 -15.58
N SER A 97 11.72 -30.24 -16.63
CA SER A 97 12.25 -30.03 -17.98
C SER A 97 12.94 -28.66 -18.00
N PRO A 98 14.21 -28.56 -18.45
CA PRO A 98 14.93 -27.30 -18.48
C PRO A 98 14.33 -26.41 -19.59
N SER A 99 13.34 -25.60 -19.24
CA SER A 99 12.80 -24.58 -20.12
C SER A 99 13.38 -23.22 -19.78
N THR A 100 14.00 -22.64 -20.79
CA THR A 100 14.60 -21.32 -20.93
C THR A 100 13.86 -20.24 -20.13
N ALA A 101 14.62 -19.49 -19.33
CA ALA A 101 14.14 -18.43 -18.45
C ALA A 101 13.27 -17.39 -19.20
N LEU A 102 11.96 -17.44 -18.96
CA LEU A 102 11.04 -16.34 -19.22
C LEU A 102 11.08 -15.38 -18.01
N PRO A 103 10.83 -14.07 -18.21
CA PRO A 103 10.94 -13.07 -17.16
C PRO A 103 10.01 -13.38 -15.98
N PRO A 104 10.44 -13.13 -14.73
CA PRO A 104 9.73 -13.54 -13.53
C PRO A 104 8.58 -12.57 -13.23
N GLN A 105 7.47 -12.63 -13.99
CA GLN A 105 6.36 -11.72 -13.70
C GLN A 105 4.97 -12.10 -14.23
N GLN A 106 4.69 -13.39 -14.47
CA GLN A 106 3.30 -13.82 -14.63
C GLN A 106 2.81 -14.39 -13.31
N SER A 107 1.83 -13.71 -12.72
CA SER A 107 1.02 -14.24 -11.62
C SER A 107 0.53 -15.63 -12.03
N ASN A 108 0.90 -16.64 -11.25
CA ASN A 108 0.43 -17.99 -11.51
C ASN A 108 -1.10 -17.94 -11.38
N PRO A 109 -1.88 -18.23 -12.44
CA PRO A 109 -3.34 -18.06 -12.42
C PRO A 109 -4.01 -18.92 -11.33
N MET A 110 -3.28 -19.88 -10.78
CA MET A 110 -3.71 -20.72 -9.68
C MET A 110 -3.68 -20.01 -8.31
N PHE A 111 -2.86 -18.96 -8.15
CA PHE A 111 -2.71 -18.28 -6.87
C PHE A 111 -3.60 -17.04 -6.81
N ARG A 112 -4.32 -16.90 -5.70
CA ARG A 112 -5.08 -15.68 -5.39
C ARG A 112 -4.49 -15.04 -4.15
N ILE A 113 -4.01 -13.80 -4.30
CA ILE A 113 -3.37 -13.02 -3.25
C ILE A 113 -4.06 -11.66 -3.21
N GLY A 114 -4.50 -11.24 -2.03
CA GLY A 114 -5.26 -10.00 -1.89
C GLY A 114 -5.77 -9.76 -0.48
N PHE A 115 -6.62 -8.77 -0.36
CA PHE A 115 -7.16 -8.26 0.90
C PHE A 115 -8.68 -8.31 0.88
N ILE A 116 -9.29 -8.45 2.05
CA ILE A 116 -10.72 -8.22 2.23
C ILE A 116 -10.89 -6.78 2.70
N THR A 117 -11.70 -6.01 1.99
CA THR A 117 -11.89 -4.59 2.27
C THR A 117 -13.13 -4.33 3.13
N PRO A 118 -13.09 -3.28 3.99
CA PRO A 118 -14.27 -2.82 4.69
C PRO A 118 -15.44 -2.52 3.73
N PRO A 119 -16.70 -2.78 4.14
CA PRO A 119 -17.15 -3.21 5.47
C PRO A 119 -17.05 -4.72 5.72
N PHE A 120 -16.50 -5.50 4.77
CA PHE A 120 -16.38 -6.94 4.90
C PHE A 120 -15.19 -7.31 5.79
N LYS A 121 -15.32 -8.43 6.50
CA LYS A 121 -14.27 -8.99 7.34
C LYS A 121 -14.34 -10.51 7.37
N ASP A 122 -13.18 -11.16 7.51
CA ASP A 122 -13.12 -12.60 7.73
C ASP A 122 -13.24 -12.94 9.22
N ASN A 123 -14.46 -13.16 9.70
CA ASN A 123 -14.73 -13.47 11.11
C ASN A 123 -14.10 -14.80 11.60
N LYS A 124 -13.54 -15.61 10.68
CA LYS A 124 -12.86 -16.87 11.04
C LYS A 124 -11.39 -16.67 11.34
N ILE A 125 -10.81 -15.53 10.97
CA ILE A 125 -9.41 -15.23 11.16
C ILE A 125 -9.26 -14.35 12.41
N PRO A 126 -8.42 -14.75 13.38
CA PRO A 126 -8.21 -14.02 14.64
C PRO A 126 -7.30 -12.79 14.47
N VAL A 127 -7.52 -12.02 13.39
CA VAL A 127 -6.86 -10.74 13.08
C VAL A 127 -7.96 -9.76 12.69
N THR A 128 -8.57 -9.12 13.68
CA THR A 128 -9.83 -8.37 13.49
C THR A 128 -9.64 -6.86 13.36
N ASP A 129 -8.51 -6.33 13.82
CA ASP A 129 -8.21 -4.91 13.97
C ASP A 129 -7.00 -4.46 13.12
N HIS A 130 -6.46 -5.35 12.29
CA HIS A 130 -5.32 -5.08 11.42
C HIS A 130 -5.55 -5.64 10.01
N LEU A 131 -5.02 -4.94 9.02
CA LEU A 131 -4.88 -5.40 7.65
C LEU A 131 -4.04 -6.69 7.65
N HIS A 132 -4.54 -7.68 6.93
CA HIS A 132 -3.82 -8.90 6.64
C HIS A 132 -4.14 -9.33 5.22
N ALA A 133 -3.17 -9.92 4.53
CA ALA A 133 -3.39 -10.46 3.21
C ALA A 133 -3.80 -11.93 3.32
N HIS A 134 -4.72 -12.34 2.46
CA HIS A 134 -5.05 -13.74 2.22
C HIS A 134 -4.34 -14.20 0.95
N ALA A 135 -3.74 -15.38 1.00
CA ALA A 135 -3.13 -16.01 -0.15
C ALA A 135 -3.57 -17.48 -0.22
N TYR A 136 -4.15 -17.93 -1.33
CA TYR A 136 -4.63 -19.31 -1.45
C TYR A 136 -4.47 -19.85 -2.86
N ILE A 137 -4.52 -21.18 -2.96
CA ILE A 137 -4.40 -21.93 -4.21
C ILE A 137 -5.80 -22.29 -4.71
N LEU A 138 -6.12 -22.05 -5.97
CA LEU A 138 -7.38 -22.46 -6.56
C LEU A 138 -7.50 -23.99 -6.72
N PRO A 139 -8.72 -24.56 -6.57
CA PRO A 139 -10.00 -23.89 -6.33
C PRO A 139 -10.17 -23.45 -4.87
N ALA A 140 -11.06 -22.49 -4.62
CA ALA A 140 -11.47 -22.12 -3.27
C ALA A 140 -12.75 -22.88 -2.87
N ASP A 141 -12.62 -24.19 -2.80
CA ASP A 141 -13.67 -25.19 -2.56
C ASP A 141 -14.19 -25.22 -1.10
N LEU A 142 -13.53 -24.53 -0.16
CA LEU A 142 -13.86 -24.56 1.26
C LEU A 142 -14.39 -23.22 1.81
N MET A 143 -14.58 -22.20 0.96
CA MET A 143 -15.01 -20.86 1.41
C MET A 143 -16.43 -20.83 2.02
N GLY A 144 -17.31 -21.77 1.65
CA GLY A 144 -18.73 -21.70 2.00
C GLY A 144 -19.44 -20.47 1.42
N TRP A 145 -20.77 -20.39 1.55
CA TRP A 145 -21.57 -19.32 0.97
C TRP A 145 -21.17 -17.92 1.46
N TRP A 146 -21.08 -17.72 2.79
CA TRP A 146 -20.87 -16.40 3.37
C TRP A 146 -19.49 -15.81 3.08
N ARG A 147 -18.42 -16.60 3.20
CA ARG A 147 -17.08 -16.11 2.81
C ARG A 147 -16.97 -16.01 1.29
N GLY A 148 -17.78 -16.72 0.51
CA GLY A 148 -17.86 -16.50 -0.93
C GLY A 148 -18.24 -15.08 -1.33
N LEU A 149 -19.03 -14.38 -0.51
CA LEU A 149 -19.28 -12.95 -0.72
C LEU A 149 -18.03 -12.10 -0.42
N ALA A 150 -17.34 -12.36 0.70
CA ALA A 150 -16.16 -11.61 1.11
C ALA A 150 -14.92 -11.85 0.23
N TYR A 151 -14.79 -13.06 -0.34
CA TYR A 151 -13.73 -13.43 -1.29
C TYR A 151 -14.17 -13.22 -2.76
N GLY A 152 -15.36 -12.66 -2.96
CA GLY A 152 -15.92 -12.28 -4.24
C GLY A 152 -15.44 -10.89 -4.71
N PRO A 153 -15.76 -10.51 -5.95
CA PRO A 153 -15.25 -9.28 -6.57
C PRO A 153 -15.71 -7.98 -5.89
N MET A 154 -16.71 -8.03 -5.00
CA MET A 154 -17.19 -6.84 -4.28
C MET A 154 -16.33 -6.48 -3.06
N ALA A 155 -15.64 -7.45 -2.49
CA ALA A 155 -14.94 -7.33 -1.21
C ALA A 155 -13.46 -7.72 -1.30
N TRP A 156 -13.09 -8.43 -2.37
CA TRP A 156 -11.73 -8.85 -2.62
C TRP A 156 -10.97 -7.79 -3.42
N TYR A 157 -9.87 -7.33 -2.87
CA TYR A 157 -8.93 -6.44 -3.53
C TYR A 157 -7.64 -7.19 -3.86
N ALA A 158 -7.38 -7.46 -5.14
CA ALA A 158 -6.18 -8.22 -5.52
C ALA A 158 -4.91 -7.39 -5.25
N ILE A 159 -3.84 -8.07 -4.83
CA ILE A 159 -2.60 -7.38 -4.49
C ILE A 159 -1.96 -6.66 -5.69
N ASP A 160 -2.05 -7.26 -6.88
CA ASP A 160 -1.50 -6.66 -8.10
C ASP A 160 -2.31 -5.42 -8.53
N ASP A 161 -3.63 -5.44 -8.34
CA ASP A 161 -4.49 -4.28 -8.60
C ASP A 161 -4.16 -3.14 -7.63
N LEU A 162 -3.92 -3.44 -6.35
CA LEU A 162 -3.54 -2.42 -5.34
C LEU A 162 -2.18 -1.79 -5.65
N ILE A 163 -1.22 -2.62 -6.04
CA ILE A 163 0.09 -2.15 -6.48
C ILE A 163 -0.07 -1.27 -7.73
N ALA A 164 -0.93 -1.66 -8.68
CA ALA A 164 -1.18 -0.91 -9.90
C ALA A 164 -1.85 0.44 -9.60
N GLU A 165 -2.89 0.46 -8.76
CA GLU A 165 -3.61 1.67 -8.36
C GLU A 165 -2.70 2.66 -7.63
N ILE A 166 -1.91 2.21 -6.65
CA ILE A 166 -0.96 3.08 -5.95
C ILE A 166 0.11 3.61 -6.93
N ARG A 167 0.57 2.78 -7.88
CA ARG A 167 1.50 3.23 -8.92
C ARG A 167 0.86 4.24 -9.86
N GLU A 168 -0.40 4.04 -10.23
CA GLU A 168 -1.12 4.94 -11.12
C GLU A 168 -1.32 6.31 -10.46
N THR A 169 -1.81 6.32 -9.21
CA THR A 169 -2.03 7.55 -8.42
C THR A 169 -0.77 8.39 -8.24
N VAL A 170 0.41 7.77 -8.10
CA VAL A 170 1.69 8.52 -8.04
C VAL A 170 2.31 8.82 -9.40
N SER A 171 1.99 8.03 -10.42
CA SER A 171 2.47 8.28 -11.78
C SER A 171 1.75 9.44 -12.46
N ASN A 172 0.68 10.00 -11.87
CA ASN A 172 0.03 11.21 -12.37
C ASN A 172 0.84 12.51 -12.19
N ASN A 173 2.04 12.45 -11.60
CA ASN A 173 3.06 13.50 -11.73
C ASN A 173 4.00 13.30 -12.95
N ARG A 174 3.73 12.30 -13.80
CA ARG A 174 4.48 12.05 -15.02
C ARG A 174 3.95 12.93 -16.14
N VAL A 175 4.75 13.91 -16.53
CA VAL A 175 4.57 14.76 -17.72
C VAL A 175 3.91 13.97 -18.86
N LYS A 176 2.69 14.37 -19.21
CA LYS A 176 1.81 13.77 -20.23
C LYS A 176 2.58 13.56 -21.55
N SER A 177 3.08 12.36 -21.81
CA SER A 177 3.92 12.05 -22.99
C SER A 177 3.11 11.78 -24.27
N GLY A 178 1.83 12.14 -24.31
CA GLY A 178 0.86 11.70 -25.32
C GLY A 178 0.45 12.74 -26.36
N TYR A 179 1.08 13.91 -26.45
CA TYR A 179 0.80 14.80 -27.58
C TYR A 179 1.55 14.28 -28.82
N GLN A 180 0.81 13.68 -29.75
CA GLN A 180 1.32 13.29 -31.09
C GLN A 180 1.92 14.49 -31.87
N ASN A 181 1.69 15.72 -31.41
CA ASN A 181 2.40 16.94 -31.79
C ASN A 181 2.86 17.72 -30.53
N ARG A 182 4.00 17.31 -29.94
CA ARG A 182 4.57 17.94 -28.74
C ARG A 182 4.79 19.44 -28.91
N THR A 183 5.24 19.88 -30.09
CA THR A 183 5.52 21.28 -30.43
C THR A 183 4.33 22.25 -30.34
N ARG A 184 3.10 21.77 -30.10
CA ARG A 184 1.91 22.61 -29.88
C ARG A 184 1.08 22.20 -28.66
N ALA A 185 1.66 21.45 -27.72
CA ALA A 185 0.96 21.17 -26.48
C ALA A 185 0.72 22.50 -25.74
N PRO A 186 -0.51 22.81 -25.27
CA PRO A 186 -0.80 24.06 -24.55
C PRO A 186 0.11 24.30 -23.33
N ILE A 187 0.63 23.22 -22.75
CA ILE A 187 1.58 23.25 -21.63
C ILE A 187 2.97 23.77 -22.03
N ASP A 188 3.41 23.57 -23.28
CA ASP A 188 4.70 24.05 -23.78
C ASP A 188 4.69 25.56 -24.08
N LEU A 189 3.49 26.17 -24.17
CA LEU A 189 3.32 27.62 -24.31
C LEU A 189 3.45 28.35 -22.96
N VAL A 190 3.55 27.63 -21.85
CA VAL A 190 3.70 28.19 -20.51
C VAL A 190 5.02 27.69 -19.95
N PRO A 191 6.11 28.50 -20.03
CA PRO A 191 7.46 28.08 -19.61
C PRO A 191 7.57 27.53 -18.18
N SER A 192 6.61 27.87 -17.31
CA SER A 192 6.55 27.43 -15.91
C SER A 192 5.51 26.33 -15.63
N ALA A 193 4.73 25.88 -16.63
CA ALA A 193 3.68 24.89 -16.38
C ALA A 193 4.28 23.49 -16.14
N GLY A 194 4.01 22.93 -14.97
CA GLY A 194 4.47 21.60 -14.58
C GLY A 194 5.93 21.53 -14.12
N ALA A 195 6.68 22.63 -14.17
CA ALA A 195 8.01 22.72 -13.60
C ALA A 195 7.90 22.93 -12.08
N ARG A 196 7.84 21.82 -11.33
CA ARG A 196 7.97 21.86 -9.87
C ARG A 196 9.44 21.72 -9.50
N MET A 197 9.92 22.60 -8.64
CA MET A 197 11.26 22.50 -8.04
C MET A 197 11.10 21.98 -6.61
N GLY A 198 11.97 21.07 -6.21
CA GLY A 198 11.97 20.53 -4.86
C GLY A 198 13.32 19.95 -4.50
N THR A 199 13.55 19.84 -3.20
CA THR A 199 14.79 19.27 -2.65
C THR A 199 14.71 17.75 -2.57
N PRO A 200 15.85 17.02 -2.47
CA PRO A 200 15.85 15.56 -2.33
C PRO A 200 15.12 15.02 -1.09
N ASN A 201 14.89 15.86 -0.08
CA ASN A 201 14.09 15.56 1.12
C ASN A 201 12.59 15.88 0.95
N GLY A 202 12.12 16.13 -0.27
CA GLY A 202 10.69 16.27 -0.58
C GLY A 202 10.08 17.63 -0.23
N VAL A 203 10.88 18.65 0.08
CA VAL A 203 10.38 20.01 0.29
C VAL A 203 10.14 20.65 -1.07
N GLU A 204 8.91 21.09 -1.33
CA GLU A 204 8.55 21.83 -2.54
C GLU A 204 9.09 23.27 -2.42
N THR A 205 9.90 23.68 -3.38
CA THR A 205 10.52 25.03 -3.46
C THR A 205 10.01 25.79 -4.67
N THR A 206 8.87 25.39 -5.24
CA THR A 206 8.24 26.08 -6.37
C THR A 206 7.67 27.41 -5.88
N GLU A 207 8.02 28.51 -6.54
CA GLU A 207 7.46 29.84 -6.26
C GLU A 207 5.93 29.82 -6.34
N PRO A 208 5.21 30.34 -5.33
CA PRO A 208 3.75 30.44 -5.36
C PRO A 208 3.30 31.25 -6.59
N GLY A 209 2.40 30.68 -7.39
CA GLY A 209 1.88 31.35 -8.57
C GLY A 209 1.13 32.65 -8.20
N LEU A 210 1.18 33.64 -9.09
CA LEU A 210 0.48 34.93 -8.94
C LEU A 210 -1.06 34.82 -8.97
N ALA A 211 -1.61 33.61 -9.12
CA ALA A 211 -3.04 33.40 -9.04
C ALA A 211 -3.47 33.52 -7.57
N PRO A 212 -4.49 34.33 -7.25
CA PRO A 212 -5.02 34.40 -5.90
C PRO A 212 -5.47 32.99 -5.46
N PRO A 213 -5.25 32.61 -4.19
CA PRO A 213 -5.71 31.32 -3.68
C PRO A 213 -7.19 31.13 -4.00
N LEU A 214 -7.50 30.02 -4.65
CA LEU A 214 -8.84 29.60 -5.05
C LEU A 214 -9.73 29.20 -3.86
N GLU A 215 -9.39 29.64 -2.64
CA GLU A 215 -10.19 29.47 -1.41
C GLU A 215 -11.33 30.50 -1.29
N SER A 216 -11.47 31.44 -2.23
CA SER A 216 -12.45 32.54 -2.16
C SER A 216 -13.68 32.41 -3.07
N LEU A 217 -13.89 31.27 -3.72
CA LEU A 217 -14.97 31.09 -4.71
C LEU A 217 -16.17 30.24 -4.25
N GLU A 218 -16.19 29.73 -3.02
CA GLU A 218 -17.29 28.89 -2.50
C GLU A 218 -18.02 29.48 -1.29
N GLU A 219 -18.17 30.81 -1.21
CA GLU A 219 -19.10 31.40 -0.24
C GLU A 219 -19.99 32.44 -0.91
N GLY A 220 -21.23 32.03 -1.18
CA GLY A 220 -22.27 32.89 -1.72
C GLY A 220 -22.61 34.01 -0.75
N GLN A 221 -22.18 35.23 -1.06
CA GLN A 221 -22.67 36.45 -0.43
C GLN A 221 -23.46 37.32 -1.43
N PRO A 222 -24.59 37.91 -1.01
CA PRO A 222 -24.98 39.22 -1.47
C PRO A 222 -24.40 40.31 -0.54
N SER A 223 -23.62 41.20 -1.16
CA SER A 223 -23.14 42.52 -0.67
C SER A 223 -24.29 43.41 -0.16
N PRO A 224 -24.06 44.49 0.66
CA PRO A 224 -23.11 45.57 0.28
C PRO A 224 -22.41 46.43 1.36
N LEU A 225 -21.33 47.08 0.88
CA LEU A 225 -20.75 48.38 1.24
C LEU A 225 -20.14 48.62 2.64
N SER A 226 -18.81 48.73 2.67
CA SER A 226 -18.09 49.66 3.55
C SER A 226 -16.72 49.99 2.96
N LEU A 227 -16.52 51.28 2.66
CA LEU A 227 -15.31 51.89 2.13
C LEU A 227 -14.18 52.02 3.19
N SER A 228 -12.95 51.86 2.70
CA SER A 228 -11.70 52.58 3.05
C SER A 228 -11.15 52.57 4.48
N ARG A 229 -9.89 52.09 4.61
CA ARG A 229 -8.78 52.96 5.07
C ARG A 229 -7.41 52.35 4.76
N THR A 230 -6.64 53.07 3.95
CA THR A 230 -5.19 52.99 3.85
C THR A 230 -4.54 53.62 5.08
N SER A 231 -3.47 53.01 5.59
CA SER A 231 -2.47 53.70 6.41
C SER A 231 -1.07 53.18 6.05
N SER A 232 -0.36 54.03 5.33
CA SER A 232 1.10 54.10 5.22
C SER A 232 1.75 54.48 6.56
N PHE A 233 3.09 54.63 6.55
CA PHE A 233 4.01 55.10 7.61
C PHE A 233 4.77 53.96 8.34
N LEU A 234 6.09 53.98 8.53
CA LEU A 234 7.22 54.78 8.02
C LEU A 234 8.50 54.06 8.54
N GLU A 235 9.57 54.03 7.75
CA GLU A 235 10.95 53.80 8.24
C GLU A 235 11.37 54.87 9.27
N PRO A 236 12.43 54.60 10.03
CA PRO A 236 13.52 55.57 10.07
C PRO A 236 14.92 54.99 9.88
N GLN A 237 15.71 55.80 9.17
CA GLN A 237 17.10 55.65 8.78
C GLN A 237 18.07 56.15 9.88
N SER A 238 19.26 55.55 9.90
CA SER A 238 20.59 56.11 10.24
C SER A 238 21.02 56.38 11.70
N GLN A 239 22.16 55.79 12.10
CA GLN A 239 23.43 56.49 12.39
C GLN A 239 24.58 55.50 12.72
N ILE A 240 25.81 55.86 12.33
CA ILE A 240 27.06 55.08 12.33
C ILE A 240 28.01 55.53 13.51
N PRO A 241 29.31 55.15 13.61
CA PRO A 241 29.93 54.44 14.73
C PRO A 241 30.87 55.30 15.62
N GLN A 242 31.33 54.78 16.77
CA GLN A 242 32.50 55.30 17.52
C GLN A 242 33.32 54.16 18.14
N LEU A 243 34.65 54.36 18.13
CA LEU A 243 35.76 53.46 18.45
C LEU A 243 36.17 53.47 19.95
N GLN A 244 36.93 52.43 20.30
CA GLN A 244 38.01 52.31 21.30
C GLN A 244 37.68 52.37 22.81
N VAL A 245 38.10 51.32 23.54
CA VAL A 245 39.35 51.29 24.34
C VAL A 245 40.01 49.93 24.17
#